data_AF-A0A2Y9HMN8-F1
#
_entry.id   AF-A0A2Y9HMN8-F1
#
_cell.length_a   1.000
_cell.length_b   1.000
_cell.length_c   1.000
_cell.angle_alpha   90.00
_cell.angle_beta   90.00
_cell.angle_gamma   90.00
#
_symmetry.space_group_name_H-M   'P 1'
#
loop_
_entity.id
_entity.type
_entity.pdbx_description
1 polymer ?
#
loop_
_entity_poly.entity_id
_entity_poly.type
_entity_poly.pdbx_seq_one_letter_code
_entity_poly.pdbx_strand_id
1 'polypeptide(L)'
;MKGEARRMQQNEKAKQEGHVWGSMRRTAFILASGLLLLVAFWNTVTWHLQRFGGTSGYFWQVQWERLLSRFEGKEWTLYITGVTQVPSLVFWSFNGLLLVVDTTGKPNFISRYRIQVDTEKLRQCIHTVLFNQVVISLPMLVFLYPILKLWGNPCHRELPTFHWFLLELVIFTLIEEVLFYYTHRLLHHPTFYKKIHKKHRGL
;
A
#
# COMPACT_ATOMS: atom_id res chain seq x y z
N MET A 1 -53.47 -56.00 -20.31
CA MET A 1 -53.62 -54.58 -19.90
C MET A 1 -53.08 -54.26 -18.50
N LYS A 2 -53.67 -54.68 -17.36
CA LYS A 2 -53.23 -54.23 -16.01
C LYS A 2 -51.81 -54.69 -15.60
N GLY A 3 -51.40 -55.89 -16.04
CA GLY A 3 -50.06 -56.44 -15.78
C GLY A 3 -48.94 -55.83 -16.63
N GLU A 4 -49.25 -55.39 -17.85
CA GLU A 4 -48.30 -54.73 -18.75
C GLU A 4 -48.04 -53.29 -18.30
N ALA A 5 -49.10 -52.55 -17.92
CA ALA A 5 -48.97 -51.21 -17.36
C ALA A 5 -48.09 -51.19 -16.09
N ARG A 6 -48.25 -52.20 -15.21
CA ARG A 6 -47.43 -52.34 -13.99
C ARG A 6 -45.97 -52.65 -14.30
N ARG A 7 -45.70 -53.47 -15.32
CA ARG A 7 -44.33 -53.76 -15.78
C ARG A 7 -43.67 -52.55 -16.42
N MET A 8 -44.40 -51.78 -17.24
CA MET A 8 -43.89 -50.53 -17.83
C MET A 8 -43.55 -49.51 -16.75
N GLN A 9 -44.42 -49.33 -15.75
CA GLN A 9 -44.18 -48.41 -14.64
C GLN A 9 -42.98 -48.82 -13.78
N GLN A 10 -42.75 -50.12 -13.56
CA GLN A 10 -41.56 -50.61 -12.87
C GLN A 10 -40.28 -50.38 -13.68
N ASN A 11 -40.33 -50.55 -14.99
CA ASN A 11 -39.18 -50.36 -15.87
C ASN A 11 -38.80 -48.88 -16.01
N GLU A 12 -39.79 -47.98 -16.07
CA GLU A 12 -39.57 -46.53 -16.04
C GLU A 12 -38.95 -46.08 -14.72
N LYS A 13 -39.45 -46.60 -13.59
CA LYS A 13 -38.90 -46.28 -12.27
C LYS A 13 -37.45 -46.74 -12.12
N ALA A 14 -37.12 -47.96 -12.56
CA ALA A 14 -35.75 -48.47 -12.56
C ALA A 14 -34.82 -47.66 -13.49
N LYS A 15 -35.32 -47.24 -14.65
CA LYS A 15 -34.58 -46.38 -15.59
C LYS A 15 -34.33 -44.98 -15.01
N GLN A 16 -35.32 -44.41 -14.32
CA GLN A 16 -35.22 -43.12 -13.66
C GLN A 16 -34.25 -43.17 -12.47
N GLU A 17 -34.31 -44.22 -11.63
CA GLU A 17 -33.39 -44.45 -10.52
C GLU A 17 -31.94 -44.63 -11.02
N GLY A 18 -31.73 -45.39 -12.10
CA GLY A 18 -30.41 -45.55 -12.72
C GLY A 18 -29.86 -44.24 -13.30
N HIS A 19 -30.72 -43.43 -13.94
CA HIS A 19 -30.34 -42.12 -14.45
C HIS A 19 -29.98 -41.14 -13.31
N VAL A 20 -30.78 -41.10 -12.24
CA VAL A 20 -30.54 -40.27 -11.06
C VAL A 20 -29.25 -40.68 -10.36
N TRP A 21 -29.02 -41.99 -10.17
CA TRP A 21 -27.77 -42.51 -9.59
C TRP A 21 -26.54 -42.15 -10.43
N GLY A 22 -26.64 -42.30 -11.75
CA GLY A 22 -25.58 -41.91 -12.69
C GLY A 22 -25.29 -40.40 -12.64
N SER A 23 -26.32 -39.56 -12.59
CA SER A 23 -26.18 -38.11 -12.46
C SER A 23 -25.55 -37.72 -11.12
N MET A 24 -26.02 -38.31 -10.01
CA MET A 24 -25.51 -38.03 -8.68
C MET A 24 -24.04 -38.42 -8.54
N ARG A 25 -23.64 -39.56 -9.10
CA ARG A 25 -22.23 -39.98 -9.15
C ARG A 25 -21.38 -38.98 -9.93
N ARG A 26 -21.82 -38.53 -11.11
CA ARG A 26 -21.11 -37.52 -11.91
C ARG A 26 -20.98 -36.19 -11.16
N THR A 27 -22.05 -35.70 -10.56
CA THR A 27 -22.04 -34.47 -9.76
C THR A 27 -21.10 -34.60 -8.56
N ALA A 28 -21.13 -35.73 -7.86
CA ALA A 28 -20.22 -36.00 -6.74
C ALA A 28 -18.74 -36.00 -7.19
N PHE A 29 -18.43 -36.61 -8.35
CA PHE A 29 -17.07 -36.57 -8.90
C PHE A 29 -16.65 -35.15 -9.29
N ILE A 30 -17.52 -34.34 -9.90
CA ILE A 30 -17.22 -32.96 -10.28
C ILE A 30 -16.99 -32.11 -9.03
N LEU A 31 -17.83 -32.23 -8.02
CA LEU A 31 -17.68 -31.49 -6.76
C LEU A 31 -16.42 -31.92 -5.99
N ALA A 32 -16.15 -33.21 -5.90
CA ALA A 32 -14.96 -33.73 -5.22
C ALA A 32 -13.67 -33.30 -5.93
N SER A 33 -13.61 -33.44 -7.26
CA SER A 33 -12.45 -32.98 -8.05
C SER A 33 -12.27 -31.47 -7.99
N GLY A 34 -13.36 -30.70 -8.08
CA GLY A 34 -13.34 -29.25 -7.91
C GLY A 34 -12.84 -28.81 -6.54
N LEU A 35 -13.29 -29.48 -5.47
CA LEU A 35 -12.82 -29.21 -4.10
C LEU A 35 -11.34 -29.55 -3.94
N LEU A 36 -10.88 -30.68 -4.48
CA LEU A 36 -9.46 -31.06 -4.42
C LEU A 36 -8.58 -30.07 -5.18
N LEU A 37 -9.00 -29.61 -6.36
CA LEU A 37 -8.28 -28.59 -7.12
C LEU A 37 -8.26 -27.26 -6.37
N LEU A 38 -9.36 -26.86 -5.74
CA LEU A 38 -9.44 -25.65 -4.93
C LEU A 38 -8.48 -25.73 -3.74
N VAL A 39 -8.46 -26.85 -3.02
CA VAL A 39 -7.55 -27.07 -1.88
C VAL A 39 -6.09 -27.09 -2.34
N ALA A 40 -5.78 -27.80 -3.43
CA ALA A 40 -4.42 -27.84 -3.98
C ALA A 40 -3.96 -26.46 -4.44
N PHE A 41 -4.84 -25.68 -5.07
CA PHE A 41 -4.59 -24.31 -5.46
C PHE A 41 -4.31 -23.42 -4.23
N TRP A 42 -5.17 -23.43 -3.21
CA TRP A 42 -4.97 -22.65 -2.00
C TRP A 42 -3.71 -23.04 -1.22
N ASN A 43 -3.39 -24.33 -1.13
CA ASN A 43 -2.15 -24.80 -0.54
C ASN A 43 -0.93 -24.30 -1.32
N THR A 44 -1.00 -24.30 -2.65
CA THR A 44 0.07 -23.81 -3.51
C THR A 44 0.25 -22.30 -3.34
N VAL A 45 -0.84 -21.53 -3.37
CA VAL A 45 -0.82 -20.07 -3.18
C VAL A 45 -0.28 -19.70 -1.81
N THR A 46 -0.78 -20.33 -0.73
CA THR A 46 -0.31 -20.05 0.63
C THR A 46 1.16 -20.42 0.80
N TRP A 47 1.61 -21.54 0.24
CA TRP A 47 3.03 -21.92 0.26
C TRP A 47 3.90 -20.91 -0.48
N HIS A 48 3.51 -20.47 -1.68
CA HIS A 48 4.27 -19.46 -2.43
C HIS A 48 4.30 -18.10 -1.70
N LEU A 49 3.19 -17.66 -1.13
CA LEU A 49 3.12 -16.42 -0.35
C LEU A 49 4.01 -16.50 0.90
N GLN A 50 3.97 -17.61 1.63
CA GLN A 50 4.84 -17.82 2.80
C GLN A 50 6.31 -17.90 2.40
N ARG A 51 6.63 -18.59 1.31
CA ARG A 51 8.00 -18.72 0.81
C ARG A 51 8.56 -17.37 0.35
N PHE A 52 7.77 -16.63 -0.42
CA PHE A 52 8.13 -15.30 -0.89
C PHE A 52 8.28 -14.34 0.29
N GLY A 53 7.26 -14.24 1.15
CA GLY A 53 7.27 -13.38 2.33
C GLY A 53 8.38 -13.70 3.33
N GLY A 54 8.68 -14.99 3.54
CA GLY A 54 9.78 -15.42 4.41
C GLY A 54 11.15 -15.10 3.82
N THR A 55 11.34 -15.32 2.51
CA THR A 55 12.60 -15.02 1.83
C THR A 55 12.84 -13.52 1.74
N SER A 56 11.82 -12.73 1.40
CA SER A 56 11.89 -11.27 1.39
C SER A 56 12.12 -10.72 2.79
N GLY A 57 11.43 -11.26 3.80
CA GLY A 57 11.62 -10.87 5.19
C GLY A 57 13.05 -11.08 5.67
N TYR A 58 13.61 -12.27 5.43
CA TYR A 58 15.01 -12.56 5.77
C TYR A 58 15.99 -11.63 5.03
N PHE A 59 15.79 -11.41 3.72
CA PHE A 59 16.63 -10.51 2.94
C PHE A 59 16.64 -9.09 3.52
N TRP A 60 15.46 -8.52 3.80
CA TRP A 60 15.33 -7.18 4.36
C TRP A 60 15.88 -7.09 5.78
N GLN A 61 15.64 -8.11 6.61
CA GLN A 61 16.17 -8.20 7.97
C GLN A 61 17.71 -8.13 7.96
N VAL A 62 18.37 -8.88 7.08
CA VAL A 62 19.84 -8.85 6.94
C VAL A 62 20.33 -7.46 6.49
N GLN A 63 19.66 -6.81 5.55
CA GLN A 63 20.05 -5.45 5.14
C GLN A 63 19.85 -4.44 6.26
N TRP A 64 18.76 -4.57 7.02
CA TRP A 64 18.43 -3.71 8.16
C TRP A 64 19.45 -3.86 9.30
N GLU A 65 19.83 -5.09 9.64
CA GLU A 65 20.86 -5.34 10.65
C GLU A 65 22.22 -4.79 10.23
N ARG A 66 22.59 -4.94 8.95
CA ARG A 66 23.81 -4.32 8.41
C ARG A 66 23.77 -2.81 8.56
N LEU A 67 22.64 -2.18 8.25
CA LEU A 67 22.47 -0.74 8.42
C LEU A 67 22.55 -0.34 9.90
N LEU A 68 21.83 -1.03 10.78
CA LEU A 68 21.86 -0.79 12.23
C LEU A 68 23.27 -0.91 12.79
N SER A 69 24.02 -1.94 12.40
CA SER A 69 25.41 -2.13 12.86
C SER A 69 26.33 -0.96 12.49
N ARG A 70 26.09 -0.31 11.34
CA ARG A 70 26.85 0.88 10.93
C ARG A 70 26.54 2.13 11.77
N PHE A 71 25.35 2.17 12.36
CA PHE A 71 24.85 3.28 13.17
C PHE A 71 24.70 2.91 14.65
N GLU A 72 25.39 1.85 15.11
CA GLU A 72 25.32 1.39 16.49
C GLU A 72 25.72 2.53 17.45
N GLY A 73 24.91 2.76 18.49
CA GLY A 73 25.06 3.90 19.42
C GLY A 73 24.64 5.27 18.86
N LYS A 74 24.22 5.36 17.58
CA LYS A 74 23.78 6.59 16.90
C LYS A 74 22.37 6.45 16.31
N GLU A 75 21.48 5.74 16.99
CA GLU A 75 20.09 5.51 16.57
C GLU A 75 19.35 6.80 16.23
N TRP A 76 19.60 7.88 16.99
CA TRP A 76 18.99 9.18 16.72
C TRP A 76 19.37 9.72 15.32
N THR A 77 20.64 9.57 14.93
CA THR A 77 21.13 10.00 13.61
C THR A 77 20.52 9.14 12.52
N LEU A 78 20.44 7.82 12.74
CA LEU A 78 19.80 6.89 11.81
C LEU A 78 18.33 7.25 11.60
N TYR A 79 17.60 7.50 12.69
CA TYR A 79 16.18 7.87 12.64
C TYR A 79 15.96 9.18 11.89
N ILE A 80 16.63 10.26 12.31
CA ILE A 80 16.46 11.58 11.68
C ILE A 80 16.87 11.54 10.21
N THR A 81 17.96 10.87 9.87
CA THR A 81 18.40 10.74 8.47
C THR A 81 17.43 9.89 7.68
N GLY A 82 16.98 8.75 8.20
CA GLY A 82 16.04 7.86 7.51
C GLY A 82 14.70 8.54 7.20
N VAL A 83 14.08 9.14 8.22
CA VAL A 83 12.76 9.79 8.09
C VAL A 83 12.82 11.06 7.23
N THR A 84 13.99 11.69 7.08
CA THR A 84 14.13 12.88 6.22
C THR A 84 14.51 12.52 4.78
N GLN A 85 15.47 11.62 4.59
CA GLN A 85 15.99 11.30 3.27
C GLN A 85 15.03 10.43 2.45
N VAL A 86 14.37 9.43 3.06
CA VAL A 86 13.49 8.53 2.31
C VAL A 86 12.33 9.30 1.64
N PRO A 87 11.54 10.12 2.35
CA PRO A 87 10.48 10.91 1.71
C PRO A 87 11.02 11.96 0.76
N SER A 88 12.17 12.58 1.08
CA SER A 88 12.79 13.59 0.21
C SER A 88 13.22 13.01 -1.12
N LEU A 89 13.84 11.82 -1.13
CA LEU A 89 14.25 11.13 -2.34
C LEU A 89 13.04 10.79 -3.21
N VAL A 90 11.97 10.25 -2.61
CA VAL A 90 10.73 9.97 -3.33
C VAL A 90 10.15 11.26 -3.92
N PHE A 91 10.00 12.30 -3.11
CA PHE A 91 9.47 13.60 -3.54
C PHE A 91 10.27 14.18 -4.70
N TRP A 92 11.59 14.31 -4.57
CA TRP A 92 12.44 14.94 -5.58
C TRP A 92 12.58 14.07 -6.84
N SER A 93 12.54 12.74 -6.72
CA SER A 93 12.58 11.85 -7.87
C SER A 93 11.31 11.99 -8.72
N PHE A 94 10.14 11.88 -8.10
CA PHE A 94 8.86 12.00 -8.82
C PHE A 94 8.63 13.42 -9.36
N ASN A 95 8.79 14.45 -8.52
CA ASN A 95 8.59 15.84 -8.96
C ASN A 95 9.68 16.30 -9.92
N GLY A 96 10.92 15.81 -9.77
CA GLY A 96 12.00 16.06 -10.71
C GLY A 96 11.70 15.47 -12.08
N LEU A 97 11.18 14.25 -12.15
CA LEU A 97 10.75 13.63 -13.41
C LEU A 97 9.61 14.41 -14.07
N LEU A 98 8.60 14.83 -13.30
CA LEU A 98 7.52 15.69 -13.79
C LEU A 98 8.06 17.03 -14.31
N LEU A 99 8.97 17.66 -13.56
CA LEU A 99 9.60 18.91 -13.96
C LEU A 99 10.42 18.77 -15.25
N VAL A 100 11.12 17.65 -15.43
CA VAL A 100 11.83 17.34 -16.68
C VAL A 100 10.85 17.24 -17.84
N VAL A 101 9.72 16.56 -17.66
CA VAL A 101 8.67 16.48 -18.69
C VAL A 101 8.10 17.87 -19.03
N ASP A 102 7.84 18.69 -18.01
CA ASP A 102 7.26 20.03 -18.17
C ASP A 102 8.24 21.03 -18.82
N THR A 103 9.54 20.90 -18.55
CA THR A 103 10.60 21.78 -19.10
C THR A 103 11.09 21.34 -20.48
N THR A 104 11.26 20.03 -20.72
CA THR A 104 11.75 19.51 -22.02
C THR A 104 10.66 19.35 -23.07
N GLY A 105 9.39 19.30 -22.67
CA GLY A 105 8.25 19.23 -23.59
C GLY A 105 8.10 17.89 -24.31
N LYS A 106 8.75 16.82 -23.84
CA LYS A 106 8.64 15.47 -24.40
C LYS A 106 8.10 14.49 -23.35
N PRO A 107 7.27 13.51 -23.73
CA PRO A 107 6.75 13.22 -25.07
C PRO A 107 5.51 14.06 -25.45
N ASN A 108 5.35 14.33 -26.75
CA ASN A 108 4.32 15.21 -27.32
C ASN A 108 2.86 14.86 -26.96
N PHE A 109 2.57 13.65 -26.48
CA PHE A 109 1.23 13.26 -26.01
C PHE A 109 0.76 14.06 -24.78
N ILE A 110 1.68 14.49 -23.91
CA ILE A 110 1.37 15.23 -22.67
C ILE A 110 1.33 16.75 -22.92
N SER A 111 1.78 17.20 -24.09
CA SER A 111 1.90 18.62 -24.46
C SER A 111 0.62 19.45 -24.31
N ARG A 112 -0.56 18.82 -24.41
CA ARG A 112 -1.89 19.46 -24.26
C ARG A 112 -2.22 19.83 -22.80
N TYR A 113 -1.57 19.21 -21.82
CA TYR A 113 -1.77 19.47 -20.38
C TYR A 113 -0.62 20.29 -19.76
N ARG A 114 0.22 20.91 -20.59
CA ARG A 114 1.37 21.71 -20.14
C ARG A 114 0.92 22.87 -19.24
N ILE A 115 1.57 22.97 -18.10
CA ILE A 115 1.59 24.19 -17.30
C ILE A 115 2.84 24.97 -17.76
N GLN A 116 2.68 26.23 -18.17
CA GLN A 116 3.83 27.08 -18.47
C GLN A 116 4.62 27.31 -17.18
N VAL A 117 5.82 26.75 -17.10
CA VAL A 117 6.69 26.86 -15.93
C VAL A 117 7.38 28.23 -15.97
N ASP A 118 6.89 29.15 -15.15
CA ASP A 118 7.58 30.40 -14.86
C ASP A 118 8.80 30.09 -13.98
N THR A 119 10.00 30.36 -14.50
CA THR A 119 11.27 30.06 -13.83
C THR A 119 11.43 30.78 -12.50
N GLU A 120 10.88 31.99 -12.36
CA GLU A 120 10.94 32.76 -11.12
C GLU A 120 10.03 32.13 -10.05
N LYS A 121 8.80 31.76 -10.43
CA LYS A 121 7.88 31.04 -9.55
C LYS A 121 8.40 29.66 -9.18
N LEU A 122 9.02 28.94 -10.13
CA LEU A 122 9.65 27.65 -9.87
C LEU A 122 10.77 27.79 -8.83
N ARG A 123 11.64 28.80 -8.96
CA ARG A 123 12.72 29.04 -7.98
C ARG A 123 12.15 29.36 -6.60
N GLN A 124 11.11 30.19 -6.53
CA GLN A 124 10.42 30.49 -5.28
C GLN A 124 9.77 29.24 -4.66
N CYS A 125 9.15 28.38 -5.47
CA CYS A 125 8.58 27.11 -5.02
C CYS A 125 9.65 26.18 -4.47
N ILE A 126 10.76 25.97 -5.20
CA ILE A 126 11.89 25.14 -4.75
C ILE A 126 12.43 25.66 -3.42
N HIS A 127 12.68 26.96 -3.30
CA HIS A 127 13.15 27.56 -2.06
C HIS A 127 12.16 27.36 -0.90
N THR A 128 10.86 27.51 -1.17
CA THR A 128 9.81 27.30 -0.16
C THR A 128 9.76 25.84 0.29
N VAL A 129 9.88 24.89 -0.64
CA VAL A 129 9.91 23.45 -0.31
C VAL A 129 11.13 23.12 0.55
N LEU A 130 12.31 23.57 0.16
CA LEU A 130 13.54 23.34 0.93
C LEU A 130 13.46 23.99 2.32
N PHE A 131 12.95 25.21 2.41
CA PHE A 131 12.73 25.88 3.69
C PHE A 131 11.77 25.09 4.57
N ASN A 132 10.65 24.61 4.02
CA ASN A 132 9.69 23.81 4.79
C ASN A 132 10.30 22.49 5.27
N GLN A 133 11.04 21.78 4.40
CA GLN A 133 11.71 20.53 4.75
C GLN A 133 12.75 20.71 5.86
N VAL A 134 13.56 21.78 5.80
CA VAL A 134 14.66 21.99 6.76
C VAL A 134 14.17 22.68 8.03
N VAL A 135 13.42 23.77 7.91
CA VAL A 135 13.10 24.66 9.04
C VAL A 135 11.82 24.23 9.77
N ILE A 136 10.89 23.56 9.09
CA ILE A 136 9.65 23.09 9.72
C ILE A 136 9.77 21.61 10.08
N SER A 137 10.11 20.76 9.11
CA SER A 137 10.11 19.31 9.35
C SER A 137 11.23 18.87 10.29
N LEU A 138 12.48 19.35 10.14
CA LEU A 138 13.57 18.89 11.03
C LEU A 138 13.33 19.20 12.51
N PRO A 139 12.96 20.43 12.94
CA PRO A 139 12.68 20.70 14.34
C PRO A 139 11.50 19.88 14.87
N MET A 140 10.47 19.68 14.05
CA MET A 140 9.34 18.81 14.40
C MET A 140 9.81 17.37 14.66
N LEU A 141 10.67 16.81 13.81
CA LEU A 141 11.25 15.48 14.03
C LEU A 141 12.09 15.40 15.30
N VAL A 142 12.95 16.40 15.55
CA VAL A 142 13.81 16.45 16.74
C VAL A 142 12.95 16.48 18.01
N PHE A 143 11.86 17.22 18.02
CA PHE A 143 10.92 17.28 19.13
C PHE A 143 10.11 15.99 19.29
N LEU A 144 9.71 15.35 18.17
CA LEU A 144 8.89 14.14 18.20
C LEU A 144 9.68 12.89 18.59
N TYR A 145 10.99 12.83 18.27
CA TYR A 145 11.84 11.68 18.58
C TYR A 145 11.82 11.24 20.06
N PRO A 146 12.01 12.12 21.07
CA PRO A 146 11.91 11.70 22.47
C PRO A 146 10.51 11.19 22.83
N ILE A 147 9.46 11.75 22.25
CA ILE A 147 8.08 11.28 22.46
C ILE A 147 7.93 9.86 21.93
N LEU A 148 8.39 9.59 20.70
CA LEU A 148 8.35 8.24 20.13
C LEU A 148 9.17 7.24 20.97
N LYS A 149 10.31 7.68 21.50
CA LYS A 149 11.15 6.85 22.37
C LYS A 149 10.44 6.43 23.67
N LEU A 150 9.44 7.18 24.14
CA LEU A 150 8.61 6.79 25.29
C LEU A 150 7.68 5.60 24.97
N TRP A 151 7.33 5.41 23.70
CA TRP A 151 6.41 4.37 23.24
C TRP A 151 7.13 3.11 22.76
N GLY A 152 8.43 3.21 22.42
CA GLY A 152 9.27 2.10 21.99
C GLY A 152 10.55 2.58 21.31
N ASN A 153 11.41 1.66 20.85
CA ASN A 153 12.57 2.05 20.05
C ASN A 153 12.13 2.21 18.57
N PRO A 154 12.18 3.41 17.98
CA PRO A 154 11.79 3.59 16.58
C PRO A 154 12.73 2.86 15.59
N CYS A 155 13.93 2.48 16.04
CA CYS A 155 14.89 1.68 15.28
C CYS A 155 15.02 0.25 15.86
N HIS A 156 13.90 -0.39 16.15
CA HIS A 156 13.89 -1.79 16.60
C HIS A 156 14.65 -2.71 15.62
N ARG A 157 15.36 -3.68 16.20
CA ARG A 157 16.25 -4.57 15.45
C ARG A 157 15.48 -5.54 14.55
N GLU A 158 14.32 -6.00 14.99
CA GLU A 158 13.48 -6.92 14.24
C GLU A 158 12.47 -6.13 13.40
N LEU A 159 12.46 -6.39 12.10
CA LEU A 159 11.43 -5.85 11.21
C LEU A 159 10.10 -6.58 11.42
N PRO A 160 8.96 -5.89 11.22
CA PRO A 160 7.66 -6.55 11.23
C PRO A 160 7.61 -7.65 10.17
N THR A 161 6.84 -8.71 10.43
CA THR A 161 6.60 -9.72 9.41
C THR A 161 5.86 -9.09 8.22
N PHE A 162 5.99 -9.69 7.03
CA PHE A 162 5.42 -9.13 5.81
C PHE A 162 3.93 -8.74 5.92
N HIS A 163 3.12 -9.58 6.57
CA HIS A 163 1.69 -9.30 6.74
C HIS A 163 1.42 -8.19 7.76
N TRP A 164 2.20 -8.13 8.85
CA TRP A 164 2.10 -7.04 9.83
C TRP A 164 2.50 -5.71 9.20
N PHE A 165 3.57 -5.68 8.40
CA PHE A 165 3.95 -4.50 7.64
C PHE A 165 2.83 -4.00 6.73
N LEU A 166 2.18 -4.89 5.98
CA LEU A 166 1.04 -4.52 5.12
C LEU A 166 -0.16 -3.99 5.93
N LEU A 167 -0.44 -4.60 7.08
CA LEU A 167 -1.51 -4.15 7.97
C LEU A 167 -1.22 -2.76 8.53
N GLU A 168 0.01 -2.54 9.03
CA GLU A 168 0.46 -1.23 9.52
C GLU A 168 0.37 -0.18 8.42
N LEU A 169 0.79 -0.50 7.19
CA LEU A 169 0.68 0.40 6.05
C LEU A 169 -0.78 0.82 5.80
N VAL A 170 -1.71 -0.13 5.77
CA VAL A 170 -3.14 0.16 5.59
C VAL A 170 -3.67 1.04 6.73
N ILE A 171 -3.35 0.70 7.98
CA ILE A 171 -3.80 1.47 9.15
C ILE A 171 -3.23 2.89 9.10
N PHE A 172 -1.94 3.06 8.82
CA PHE A 172 -1.31 4.37 8.75
C PHE A 172 -1.88 5.21 7.60
N THR A 173 -2.14 4.64 6.43
CA THR A 173 -2.81 5.36 5.33
C THR A 173 -4.21 5.82 5.73
N LEU A 174 -4.99 4.98 6.43
CA LEU A 174 -6.32 5.38 6.92
C LEU A 174 -6.24 6.51 7.95
N ILE A 175 -5.29 6.42 8.90
CA ILE A 175 -5.05 7.46 9.90
C ILE A 175 -4.63 8.77 9.21
N GLU A 176 -3.71 8.69 8.26
CA GLU A 176 -3.25 9.84 7.47
C GLU A 176 -4.41 10.53 6.76
N GLU A 177 -5.28 9.76 6.08
CA GLU A 177 -6.46 10.30 5.39
C GLU A 177 -7.41 11.02 6.36
N VAL A 178 -7.67 10.43 7.53
CA VAL A 178 -8.52 11.03 8.56
C VAL A 178 -7.88 12.31 9.12
N LEU A 179 -6.60 12.28 9.46
CA LEU A 179 -5.87 13.44 9.97
C LEU A 179 -5.81 14.55 8.92
N PHE A 180 -5.58 14.20 7.67
CA PHE A 180 -5.58 15.13 6.54
C PHE A 180 -6.94 15.81 6.40
N TYR A 181 -8.04 15.05 6.41
CA TYR A 181 -9.39 15.59 6.32
C TYR A 181 -9.68 16.62 7.42
N TYR A 182 -9.42 16.28 8.69
CA TYR A 182 -9.69 17.18 9.80
C TYR A 182 -8.76 18.39 9.84
N THR A 183 -7.47 18.19 9.53
CA THR A 183 -6.50 19.29 9.47
C THR A 183 -6.86 20.24 8.34
N HIS A 184 -7.21 19.73 7.16
CA HIS A 184 -7.66 20.54 6.03
C HIS A 184 -8.91 21.34 6.42
N ARG A 185 -9.93 20.69 6.99
CA ARG A 185 -11.16 21.36 7.46
C ARG A 185 -10.88 22.44 8.51
N LEU A 186 -9.98 22.17 9.44
CA LEU A 186 -9.57 23.13 10.47
C LEU A 186 -8.86 24.34 9.86
N LEU A 187 -7.94 24.13 8.91
CA LEU A 187 -7.25 25.22 8.23
C LEU A 187 -8.18 26.05 7.33
N HIS A 188 -9.25 25.44 6.82
CA HIS A 188 -10.34 26.13 6.12
C HIS A 188 -11.33 26.85 7.05
N HIS A 189 -11.20 26.70 8.37
CA HIS A 189 -12.02 27.44 9.32
C HIS A 189 -11.78 28.97 9.16
N PRO A 190 -12.82 29.82 9.22
CA PRO A 190 -12.73 31.26 8.90
C PRO A 190 -11.59 32.02 9.61
N THR A 191 -11.23 31.60 10.82
CA THR A 191 -10.15 32.19 11.63
C THR A 191 -8.76 31.98 11.01
N PHE A 192 -8.52 30.81 10.41
CA PHE A 192 -7.24 30.45 9.78
C PHE A 192 -7.25 30.74 8.28
N TYR A 193 -8.41 30.59 7.64
CA TYR A 193 -8.62 30.84 6.22
C TYR A 193 -8.15 32.25 5.80
N LYS A 194 -8.50 33.29 6.57
CA LYS A 194 -8.10 34.68 6.26
C LYS A 194 -6.58 34.90 6.29
N LYS A 195 -5.82 34.14 7.09
CA LYS A 195 -4.36 34.29 7.23
C LYS A 195 -3.60 33.50 6.17
N ILE A 196 -4.10 32.31 5.82
CA ILE A 196 -3.40 31.37 4.92
C ILE A 196 -3.80 31.61 3.46
N HIS A 197 -5.09 31.81 3.17
CA HIS A 197 -5.59 31.93 1.80
C HIS A 197 -5.29 33.30 1.14
N LYS A 198 -4.92 34.31 1.94
CA LYS A 198 -4.44 35.62 1.44
C LYS A 198 -3.06 35.52 0.78
N LYS A 199 -2.23 34.54 1.18
CA LYS A 199 -0.94 34.25 0.54
C LYS A 199 -1.08 33.48 -0.77
N HIS A 200 -2.10 32.61 -0.89
CA HIS A 200 -2.26 31.74 -2.06
C HIS A 200 -2.95 32.42 -3.25
N ARG A 201 -3.77 33.46 -3.02
CA ARG A 201 -4.36 34.29 -4.10
C ARG A 201 -3.47 35.45 -4.56
N GLY A 202 -2.30 35.66 -3.95
CA GLY A 202 -1.38 36.78 -4.22
C GLY A 202 -0.06 36.41 -4.88
N LEU A 203 0.06 35.17 -5.37
CA LEU A 203 1.13 34.64 -6.25
C LEU A 203 0.51 34.26 -7.60
#